data_AF-A0ABD1HX06-F1
#
_entry.id   AF-A0ABD1HX06-F1
#
_cell.length_a   1.000
_cell.length_b   1.000
_cell.length_c   1.000
_cell.angle_alpha   90.00
_cell.angle_beta   90.00
_cell.angle_gamma   90.00
#
_symmetry.space_group_name_H-M   'P 1'
#
loop_
_entity.id
_entity.type
_entity.pdbx_description
1 polymer ?
#
loop_
_entity_poly.entity_id
_entity_poly.type
_entity_poly.pdbx_seq_one_letter_code
_entity_poly.pdbx_strand_id
1 'polypeptide(L)' 'MSKFGVSGSPKFDLLNSDFGWGKGRRMEVLSTDDEKYSMSLCNSSDSTGGLVVGMSLPKERMVAFATIFEDGLKL' A
#
# COMPACT_ATOMS: atom_id res chain seq x y z
N MET A 1 -7.83 22.35 7.09
CA MET A 1 -6.93 21.63 6.17
C MET A 1 -7.21 20.14 6.30
N SER A 2 -7.62 19.49 5.20
CA SER A 2 -7.61 18.03 5.13
C SER A 2 -6.15 17.55 5.12
N LYS A 3 -5.82 16.52 5.90
CA LYS A 3 -4.48 15.93 5.97
C LYS A 3 -4.56 14.53 5.37
N PHE A 4 -3.60 14.19 4.52
CA PHE A 4 -3.45 12.83 3.99
C PHE A 4 -2.45 12.07 4.86
N GLY A 5 -2.89 10.94 5.41
CA GLY A 5 -2.07 10.12 6.31
C GLY A 5 -1.33 9.01 5.55
N VAL A 6 -0.09 8.72 5.96
CA VAL A 6 0.66 7.56 5.47
C VAL A 6 1.00 6.66 6.65
N SER A 7 0.59 5.40 6.58
CA SER A 7 0.94 4.35 7.52
C SER A 7 2.04 3.46 6.93
N GLY A 8 2.93 2.96 7.78
CA GLY A 8 4.04 2.11 7.37
C GLY A 8 5.25 2.87 6.82
N SER A 9 6.25 2.09 6.42
CA SER A 9 7.51 2.57 5.85
C SER A 9 8.13 1.44 5.03
N PRO A 10 8.77 1.71 3.88
CA PRO A 10 9.54 0.70 3.15
C PRO A 10 10.68 0.09 3.97
N LYS A 11 11.11 0.76 5.05
CA LYS A 11 12.12 0.22 5.98
C LYS A 11 11.56 -0.88 6.90
N PHE A 12 10.24 -0.99 7.04
CA PHE A 12 9.61 -2.06 7.80
C PHE A 12 9.43 -3.28 6.91
N ASP A 13 10.33 -4.24 7.09
CA ASP A 13 10.39 -5.46 6.29
C ASP A 13 9.52 -6.58 6.88
N LEU A 14 8.23 -6.28 7.04
CA LEU A 14 7.29 -7.18 7.70
C LEU A 14 7.04 -8.47 6.91
N LEU A 15 7.21 -8.42 5.57
CA LEU A 15 7.09 -9.58 4.69
C LEU A 15 8.23 -10.59 4.88
N ASN A 16 9.40 -10.17 5.37
CA ASN A 16 10.51 -11.08 5.66
C ASN A 16 10.34 -11.91 6.94
N SER A 17 9.25 -11.74 7.69
CA SER A 17 8.94 -12.59 8.84
C SER A 17 8.63 -14.01 8.37
N ASP A 18 9.37 -15.00 8.88
CA ASP A 18 9.16 -16.43 8.63
C ASP A 18 8.95 -17.17 9.96
N PHE A 19 7.77 -17.77 10.10
CA PHE A 19 7.37 -18.52 11.30
C PHE A 19 7.51 -20.04 11.13
N GLY A 20 8.16 -20.50 10.04
CA GLY A 20 8.32 -21.91 9.68
C GLY A 20 7.46 -22.36 8.49
N TRP A 21 6.67 -21.45 7.92
CA TRP A 21 5.84 -21.68 6.73
C TRP A 21 6.30 -20.89 5.51
N GLY A 22 7.46 -20.24 5.59
CA GLY A 22 7.95 -19.30 4.60
C GLY A 22 7.52 -17.87 4.91
N LYS A 23 8.04 -16.96 4.09
CA LYS A 23 7.83 -15.50 4.20
C LYS A 23 6.38 -15.10 3.96
N GLY A 24 5.99 -13.98 4.55
CA GLY A 24 4.69 -13.37 4.31
C GLY A 24 4.49 -13.01 2.84
N ARG A 25 3.36 -13.41 2.25
CA ARG A 25 3.04 -13.10 0.85
C ARG A 25 2.51 -11.69 0.62
N ARG A 26 1.81 -11.13 1.61
CA ARG A 26 1.16 -9.82 1.53
C ARG A 26 0.94 -9.27 2.93
N MET A 27 0.97 -7.94 3.04
CA MET A 27 0.70 -7.20 4.26
C MET A 27 -0.36 -6.15 3.97
N GLU A 28 -1.31 -6.00 4.88
CA GLU A 28 -2.35 -4.99 4.79
C GLU A 28 -2.48 -4.25 6.12
N VAL A 29 -2.68 -2.93 6.04
CA VAL A 29 -2.97 -2.09 7.21
C VAL A 29 -4.47 -1.90 7.27
N LEU A 30 -5.15 -2.69 8.12
CA LEU A 30 -6.61 -2.71 8.20
C LEU A 30 -7.19 -1.44 8.87
N SER A 31 -6.40 -0.73 9.67
CA SER A 31 -6.81 0.54 10.29
C SER A 31 -6.89 1.71 9.30
N THR A 32 -6.68 1.46 8.01
CA THR A 32 -6.74 2.47 6.94
C THR A 32 -8.17 2.62 6.40
N ASP A 33 -9.13 1.84 6.90
CA ASP A 33 -10.55 1.91 6.57
C ASP A 33 -11.21 3.12 7.24
N ASP A 34 -11.44 4.20 6.48
CA ASP A 34 -12.41 5.29 6.74
C ASP A 34 -12.28 6.42 5.69
N GLU A 35 -13.19 7.41 5.72
CA GLU A 35 -13.14 8.65 4.91
C GLU A 35 -11.90 9.56 5.17
N LYS A 36 -10.90 9.10 5.93
CA LYS A 36 -9.75 9.90 6.34
C LYS A 36 -8.66 10.06 5.29
N TYR A 37 -8.85 9.54 4.07
CA TYR A 37 -7.89 9.61 2.96
C TYR A 37 -6.47 9.29 3.44
N SER A 38 -6.23 8.02 3.76
CA SER A 38 -4.91 7.54 4.15
C SER A 38 -4.46 6.38 3.27
N MET A 39 -3.15 6.18 3.22
CA MET A 39 -2.54 5.05 2.52
C MET A 39 -1.59 4.28 3.44
N SER A 40 -1.29 3.05 3.05
CA SER A 40 -0.16 2.31 3.58
C SER A 40 0.97 2.25 2.56
N LEU A 41 2.21 2.22 3.06
CA LEU A 41 3.41 2.11 2.26
C LEU A 41 4.33 1.02 2.83
N CYS A 42 4.71 0.05 2.01
CA CYS A 42 5.68 -0.99 2.37
C CYS A 42 6.56 -1.40 1.19
N ASN A 43 7.56 -2.22 1.49
CA ASN A 43 8.46 -2.76 0.47
C ASN A 43 7.78 -3.90 -0.31
N SER A 44 8.11 -4.05 -1.59
CA SER A 44 7.67 -5.18 -2.39
C SER A 44 8.53 -6.41 -2.10
N SER A 45 7.89 -7.57 -1.88
CA SER A 45 8.58 -8.87 -1.84
C SER A 45 9.02 -9.37 -3.21
N ASP A 46 8.42 -8.84 -4.27
CA ASP A 46 8.45 -9.46 -5.60
C ASP A 46 9.51 -8.81 -6.53
N SER A 47 10.03 -7.65 -6.14
CA SER A 47 11.04 -6.93 -6.92
C SER A 47 12.00 -6.14 -6.03
N THR A 48 13.29 -6.21 -6.34
CA THR A 48 14.30 -5.41 -5.64
C THR A 48 14.07 -3.93 -5.93
N GLY A 49 13.72 -3.16 -4.89
CA GLY A 49 13.45 -1.72 -4.98
C GLY A 49 11.99 -1.36 -5.31
N GLY A 50 11.09 -2.34 -5.44
CA GLY A 50 9.66 -2.08 -5.62
C GLY A 50 8.98 -1.62 -4.33
N LEU A 51 7.95 -0.78 -4.47
CA LEU A 51 7.11 -0.33 -3.36
C LEU A 51 5.67 -0.81 -3.57
N VAL A 52 4.98 -1.09 -2.47
CA VAL A 52 3.55 -1.40 -2.46
C VAL A 52 2.81 -0.26 -1.77
N VAL A 53 1.79 0.25 -2.47
CA VAL A 53 0.86 1.27 -1.99
C VAL A 53 -0.49 0.61 -1.72
N GLY A 54 -0.90 0.58 -0.45
CA GLY A 54 -2.21 0.05 -0.06
C GLY A 54 -3.22 1.18 0.17
N MET A 55 -4.40 1.06 -0.44
CA MET A 55 -5.49 2.04 -0.37
C MET A 55 -6.79 1.34 0.00
N SER A 56 -7.63 2.00 0.80
CA SER A 56 -9.01 1.59 1.05
C SER A 56 -9.93 2.77 0.76
N LEU A 57 -10.68 2.71 -0.35
CA LEU A 57 -11.59 3.77 -0.78
C LEU A 57 -12.90 3.14 -1.32
N PRO A 58 -14.01 3.90 -1.38
CA PRO A 58 -15.19 3.50 -2.12
C PRO A 58 -14.85 3.11 -3.57
N LYS A 59 -15.57 2.11 -4.12
CA LYS A 59 -15.29 1.50 -5.43
C LYS A 59 -15.03 2.52 -6.54
N GLU A 60 -15.90 3.51 -6.68
CA GLU A 60 -15.79 4.55 -7.73
C GLU A 60 -14.49 5.35 -7.61
N ARG A 61 -14.06 5.64 -6.38
CA ARG A 61 -12.81 6.37 -6.11
C ARG A 61 -11.59 5.49 -6.32
N MET A 62 -11.65 4.21 -5.97
CA MET A 62 -10.57 3.26 -6.27
C MET A 62 -10.34 3.13 -7.78
N VAL A 63 -11.41 3.09 -8.59
CA VAL A 63 -11.31 3.03 -10.06
C VAL A 63 -10.65 4.31 -10.61
N ALA A 64 -11.08 5.48 -10.13
CA ALA A 64 -10.48 6.75 -10.53
C ALA A 64 -9.00 6.83 -10.11
N PHE A 65 -8.68 6.43 -8.88
CA PHE A 65 -7.31 6.39 -8.37
C PHE A 65 -6.41 5.49 -9.24
N ALA A 66 -6.84 4.25 -9.51
CA ALA A 66 -6.05 3.31 -10.31
C ALA A 66 -5.76 3.86 -11.71
N THR A 67 -6.76 4.44 -12.36
CA THR A 67 -6.61 5.06 -13.69
C THR A 67 -5.58 6.18 -13.68
N ILE A 68 -5.70 7.12 -12.74
CA ILE A 68 -4.77 8.27 -12.62
C ILE A 68 -3.35 7.78 -12.27
N PHE A 69 -3.23 6.80 -11.38
CA PHE A 69 -1.95 6.27 -10.96
C PHE A 69 -1.22 5.55 -12.10
N GLU A 70 -1.93 4.70 -12.86
CA GLU A 70 -1.37 4.01 -14.02
C GLU A 70 -0.96 4.98 -15.14
N ASP A 71 -1.76 6.01 -15.40
CA ASP A 71 -1.40 7.02 -16.40
C ASP A 71 -0.19 7.84 -15.98
N GLY A 72 -0.07 8.16 -14.69
CA GLY A 72 1.10 8.86 -14.14
C GLY A 72 2.40 8.07 -14.22
N LEU A 73 2.34 6.73 -14.21
CA LEU A 73 3.52 5.86 -14.35
C LEU A 73 4.04 5.70 -15.79
N LYS A 74 3.26 6.12 -16.79
CA LYS A 74 3.65 6.07 -18.20
C LYS A 74 4.48 7.29 -18.64
N LEU A 75 4.58 8.30 -17.78
CA LEU A 75 5.42 9.49 -17.94
C LEU A 75 6.90 9.15 -17.72
#